data_AF-A0A453H010-F1
#
_entry.id   AF-A0A453H010-F1
#
_cell.length_a   1.000
_cell.length_b   1.000
_cell.length_c   1.000
_cell.angle_alpha   90.00
_cell.angle_beta   90.00
_cell.angle_gamma   90.00
#
_symmetry.space_group_name_H-M   'P 1'
#
loop_
_entity.id
_entity.type
_entity.pdbx_description
1 polymer ?
#
loop_
_entity_poly.entity_id
_entity_poly.type
_entity_poly.pdbx_seq_one_letter_code
_entity_poly.pdbx_strand_id
1 'polypeptide(L)' 'MVGELVHQLKACSSSVGARKVNLACVHFQQFYEGKSKERCLMALNVLRNEFYDVRDRLQTIMQLEQQIATLGPN' A
#
# COMPACT_ATOMS: atom_id res chain seq x y z
N MET A 1 10.03 12.77 -10.38
CA MET A 1 10.35 11.38 -9.99
C MET A 1 9.73 10.95 -8.65
N VAL A 2 10.19 11.37 -7.46
CA VAL A 2 9.65 10.84 -6.18
C VAL A 2 8.18 11.23 -5.94
N GLY A 3 7.82 12.51 -6.12
CA GLY A 3 6.44 12.97 -5.94
C GLY A 3 5.44 12.31 -6.89
N GLU A 4 5.83 12.07 -8.16
CA GLU A 4 4.98 11.39 -9.15
C GLU A 4 4.75 9.93 -8.78
N LEU A 5 5.78 9.21 -8.31
CA LEU A 5 5.65 7.83 -7.86
C LEU A 5 4.68 7.71 -6.67
N VAL A 6 4.75 8.63 -5.72
CA VAL A 6 3.84 8.67 -4.56
C VAL A 6 2.41 9.00 -5.00
N HIS A 7 2.25 9.91 -5.95
CA HIS A 7 0.93 10.23 -6.53
C HIS A 7 0.32 9.02 -7.25
N GLN A 8 1.11 8.31 -8.06
CA GLN A 8 0.67 7.08 -8.72
C GLN A 8 0.30 6.00 -7.70
N LEU A 9 1.13 5.78 -6.69
CA LEU A 9 0.84 4.80 -5.63
C LEU A 9 -0.42 5.16 -4.83
N LYS A 10 -0.66 6.44 -4.56
CA LYS A 10 -1.91 6.93 -3.95
C LYS A 10 -3.13 6.57 -4.81
N ALA A 11 -3.06 6.78 -6.13
CA ALA A 11 -4.13 6.44 -7.06
C ALA A 11 -4.40 4.93 -7.09
N CYS A 12 -3.35 4.11 -7.22
CA CYS A 12 -3.46 2.65 -7.23
C CYS A 12 -4.01 2.11 -5.90
N SER A 13 -3.54 2.61 -4.76
CA SER A 13 -4.05 2.19 -3.45
C SER A 13 -5.51 2.58 -3.25
N SER A 14 -5.96 3.70 -3.81
CA SER A 14 -7.37 4.09 -3.79
C SER A 14 -8.25 3.16 -4.63
N SER A 15 -7.80 2.74 -5.81
CA SER A 15 -8.62 1.92 -6.72
C SER A 15 -8.87 0.50 -6.20
N VAL A 16 -7.99 -0.02 -5.34
CA VAL A 16 -8.12 -1.36 -4.75
C VAL A 16 -8.54 -1.33 -3.27
N GLY A 17 -8.88 -0.16 -2.72
CA GLY A 17 -9.33 -0.03 -1.33
C GLY A 17 -8.24 -0.16 -0.26
N ALA A 18 -6.96 -0.06 -0.62
CA ALA A 18 -5.83 -0.10 0.32
C ALA A 18 -5.69 1.22 1.10
N ARG A 19 -6.66 1.50 1.98
CA ARG A 19 -6.84 2.79 2.67
C ARG A 19 -5.61 3.25 3.46
N LYS A 20 -4.93 2.35 4.17
CA LYS A 20 -3.75 2.72 4.99
C LYS A 20 -2.55 3.13 4.14
N VAL A 21 -2.32 2.43 3.02
CA VAL A 21 -1.30 2.80 2.02
C VAL A 21 -1.61 4.16 1.40
N ASN A 22 -2.88 4.40 1.05
CA ASN A 22 -3.32 5.68 0.50
C ASN A 22 -3.06 6.84 1.48
N LEU A 23 -3.42 6.66 2.75
CA LEU A 23 -3.17 7.66 3.80
C LEU A 23 -1.66 7.90 4.02
N ALA A 24 -0.85 6.84 4.03
CA ALA A 24 0.60 6.96 4.13
C ALA A 24 1.21 7.72 2.94
N CYS A 25 0.66 7.58 1.73
CA CYS A 25 1.06 8.39 0.57
C CYS A 25 0.75 9.87 0.77
N VAL A 26 -0.40 10.22 1.36
CA VAL A 26 -0.77 11.61 1.68
C VAL A 26 0.21 12.21 2.68
N HIS A 27 0.55 11.49 3.75
CA HIS A 27 1.53 11.95 4.74
C HIS A 27 2.93 12.11 4.13
N PHE A 28 3.37 11.14 3.32
CA PHE A 28 4.66 11.25 2.63
C PHE A 28 4.70 12.51 1.75
N GLN A 29 3.64 12.78 0.99
CA GLN A 29 3.56 13.94 0.11
C GLN A 29 3.73 15.26 0.89
N GLN A 30 3.09 15.39 2.05
CA GLN A 30 3.23 16.58 2.92
C GLN A 30 4.69 16.80 3.36
N PHE A 31 5.39 15.73 3.75
CA PHE A 31 6.80 15.83 4.14
C PHE A 31 7.74 16.10 2.96
N TYR A 32 7.40 15.58 1.79
CA TYR A 32 8.13 15.82 0.54
C TYR A 32 8.01 17.28 0.09
N GLU A 33 6.81 17.85 0.14
CA GLU A 33 6.56 19.27 -0.11
C GLU A 33 7.27 20.17 0.91
N GLY A 34 7.31 19.75 2.17
CA GLY A 34 8.10 20.38 3.24
C GLY A 34 9.62 20.21 3.13
N LYS A 35 10.13 19.56 2.07
CA LYS A 35 11.57 19.33 1.80
C LYS A 35 12.35 18.69 2.95
N SER A 36 11.68 17.91 3.80
CA SER A 36 12.31 17.26 4.96
C SER A 36 12.70 15.82 4.63
N LYS A 37 13.98 15.60 4.31
CA LYS A 37 14.51 14.27 3.95
C LYS A 37 14.27 13.23 5.05
N GLU A 38 14.55 13.58 6.30
CA GLU A 38 14.38 12.70 7.45
C GLU A 38 12.92 12.25 7.61
N ARG A 39 11.97 13.20 7.56
CA ARG A 39 10.54 12.89 7.65
C ARG A 39 10.04 12.10 6.45
N CYS A 40 10.56 12.36 5.25
CA CYS A 40 10.28 11.53 4.07
C CYS A 40 10.73 10.08 4.28
N LEU A 41 11.93 9.85 4.82
CA LEU A 41 12.42 8.49 5.09
C LEU A 41 11.57 7.77 6.14
N MET A 42 11.16 8.48 7.20
CA MET A 42 10.23 7.92 8.19
C MET A 42 8.88 7.57 7.57
N ALA A 43 8.31 8.47 6.76
CA ALA A 43 7.05 8.22 6.07
C ALA A 43 7.15 7.10 5.04
N LEU A 44 8.30 6.94 4.37
CA LEU A 44 8.55 5.81 3.45
C LEU A 44 8.55 4.48 4.20
N ASN A 45 9.14 4.44 5.40
CA ASN A 45 9.13 3.25 6.22
C ASN A 45 7.70 2.86 6.63
N VAL A 46 6.88 3.83 7.02
CA VAL A 46 5.45 3.61 7.31
C VAL A 46 4.72 3.10 6.07
N LEU A 47 4.88 3.80 4.94
CA LEU A 47 4.25 3.43 3.67
C LEU A 47 4.60 2.00 3.24
N ARG A 48 5.87 1.59 3.39
CA ARG A 48 6.34 0.24 3.13
C ARG A 48 5.67 -0.80 4.04
N ASN A 49 5.56 -0.52 5.33
CA ASN A 49 4.94 -1.43 6.28
C ASN A 49 3.45 -1.63 5.97
N GLU A 50 2.72 -0.54 5.69
CA GLU A 50 1.30 -0.61 5.31
C GLU A 50 1.09 -1.36 3.98
N PHE A 51 2.03 -1.22 3.04
CA PHE A 51 1.99 -1.97 1.79
C PHE A 51 2.17 -3.48 2.02
N TYR A 52 3.14 -3.88 2.85
CA TYR A 52 3.34 -5.29 3.15
C TYR A 52 2.17 -5.89 3.95
N ASP A 53 1.60 -5.14 4.90
CA ASP A 53 0.41 -5.57 5.65
C ASP A 53 -0.77 -5.91 4.74
N VAL A 54 -1.09 -5.03 3.76
CA VAL A 54 -2.18 -5.31 2.82
C VAL A 54 -1.82 -6.44 1.84
N ARG A 55 -0.58 -6.50 1.35
CA ARG A 55 -0.12 -7.56 0.45
C ARG A 55 -0.27 -8.94 1.12
N ASP A 56 0.22 -9.08 2.34
CA ASP A 56 0.26 -10.38 3.03
C ASP A 56 -1.17 -10.87 3.34
N ARG A 57 -2.07 -9.94 3.69
CA ARG A 57 -3.50 -10.25 3.84
C ARG A 57 -4.14 -10.67 2.52
N LEU A 58 -3.89 -9.96 1.43
CA LEU A 58 -4.42 -10.32 0.11
C LEU A 58 -3.89 -11.67 -0.36
N GLN A 59 -2.60 -11.97 -0.14
CA GLN A 59 -2.02 -13.28 -0.42
C GLN A 59 -2.69 -14.39 0.39
N THR A 60 -2.96 -14.15 1.68
CA THR A 60 -3.69 -15.09 2.53
C THR A 60 -5.10 -15.33 1.99
N ILE A 61 -5.83 -14.28 1.59
CA ILE A 61 -7.16 -14.39 0.98
C ILE A 61 -7.07 -15.21 -0.30
N MET A 62 -6.15 -14.92 -1.21
CA MET A 62 -5.98 -15.67 -2.46
C MET A 62 -5.69 -17.15 -2.22
N GLN A 63 -4.88 -17.49 -1.20
CA GLN A 63 -4.62 -18.88 -0.83
C GLN A 63 -5.88 -19.58 -0.31
N LEU A 64 -6.69 -18.90 0.49
CA LEU A 64 -7.97 -19.44 0.98
C LEU A 64 -8.98 -19.64 -0.15
N GLU A 65 -9.10 -18.67 -1.05
CA GLU A 65 -9.96 -18.77 -2.25
C GLU A 65 -9.57 -19.97 -3.13
N GLN A 66 -8.26 -20.19 -3.33
CA GLN A 66 -7.77 -21.36 -4.06
C GLN A 66 -8.11 -22.67 -3.37
N GLN A 67 -7.93 -22.76 -2.04
CA GLN A 67 -8.29 -23.95 -1.27
C GLN A 67 -9.79 -24.24 -1.36
N ILE A 68 -10.64 -23.22 -1.21
CA ILE A 68 -12.09 -23.35 -1.35
C ILE A 68 -12.46 -23.85 -2.74
N ALA A 69 -11.88 -23.27 -3.80
CA ALA A 69 -12.12 -23.67 -5.17
C ALA A 69 -11.72 -25.14 -5.44
N THR A 70 -10.62 -25.62 -4.84
CA THR A 70 -10.20 -27.03 -4.97
C THR A 70 -11.06 -28.02 -4.20
N LEU A 71 -11.83 -27.56 -3.21
CA LEU A 71 -12.70 -28.40 -2.38
C LEU A 71 -14.17 -28.39 -2.86
N GLY A 72 -14.53 -27.53 -3.80
CA GLY A 72 -15.86 -27.50 -4.42
C GLY A 72 -16.14 -28.73 -5.30
N PRO A 73 -17.41 -29.13 -5.50
CA PRO A 73 -17.74 -30.24 -6.39
C PRO A 73 -17.39 -29.90 -7.85
N ASN A 74 -16.78 -30.87 -8.56
CA ASN A 74 -16.46 -30.80 -10.00
C ASN A 74 -17.70 -30.64 -10.86
#